data_AF-B8KT74-F1
#
_entry.id   AF-B8KT74-F1
#
_cell.length_a   1.000
_cell.length_b   1.000
_cell.length_c   1.000
_cell.angle_alpha   90.00
_cell.angle_beta   90.00
_cell.angle_gamma   90.00
#
_symmetry.space_group_name_H-M   'P 1'
#
loop_
_entity.id
_entity.type
_entity.pdbx_description
1 polymer ?
#
loop_
_entity_poly.entity_id
_entity_poly.type
_entity_poly.pdbx_seq_one_letter_code
_entity_poly.pdbx_strand_id
1 'polypeptide(L)'
;MLYPVDLSGDVAVPQEPWSIAGDIEGEWAASGIRISDEDSSGAMYLLMNPEAANTDGKHNEGGPEVWVFDPGTQTLLRRIALQEWGLSIAVSRGPDPKMLVTNPVDMSVELYDATTGDFIRKLSDIGQETPLYLYPAL
;
A
#
# COMPACT_ATOMS: atom_id res chain seq x y z
N MET A 1 11.58 -5.05 7.16
CA MET A 1 11.26 -6.33 7.84
C MET A 1 9.79 -6.34 8.19
N LEU A 2 9.16 -7.52 8.18
CA LEU A 2 7.87 -7.77 8.81
C LEU A 2 8.07 -8.60 10.07
N TYR A 3 7.30 -8.29 11.11
CA TYR A 3 7.34 -8.95 12.41
C TYR A 3 5.99 -9.62 12.65
N PRO A 4 5.84 -10.92 12.38
CA PRO A 4 4.60 -11.61 12.69
C PRO A 4 4.42 -11.73 14.20
N VAL A 5 3.19 -11.63 14.67
CA VAL A 5 2.83 -11.77 16.07
C VAL A 5 1.63 -12.69 16.17
N ASP A 6 1.77 -13.80 16.90
CA ASP A 6 0.66 -14.70 17.20
C ASP A 6 -0.20 -14.09 18.32
N LEU A 7 -1.48 -13.91 18.04
CA LEU A 7 -2.49 -13.32 18.93
C LEU A 7 -3.59 -14.33 19.31
N SER A 8 -3.36 -15.63 19.11
CA SER A 8 -4.36 -16.69 19.37
C SER A 8 -4.58 -17.01 20.86
N GLY A 9 -3.67 -16.59 21.73
CA GLY A 9 -3.75 -16.77 23.19
C GLY A 9 -3.93 -15.46 23.97
N ASP A 10 -3.86 -15.54 25.31
CA ASP A 10 -4.01 -14.38 26.21
C ASP A 10 -2.81 -13.40 26.16
N VAL A 11 -1.67 -13.85 25.60
CA VAL A 11 -0.44 -13.07 25.48
C VAL A 11 0.07 -13.15 24.06
N ALA A 12 0.41 -11.99 23.48
CA ALA A 12 1.00 -11.89 22.16
C ALA A 12 2.39 -12.53 22.11
N VAL A 13 2.64 -13.38 21.12
CA VAL A 13 3.92 -14.08 20.93
C VAL A 13 4.57 -13.64 19.62
N PRO A 14 5.63 -12.81 19.65
CA PRO A 14 6.41 -12.47 18.46
C PRO A 14 6.98 -13.72 17.80
N GLN A 15 6.93 -13.77 16.48
CA GLN A 15 7.50 -14.84 15.67
C GLN A 15 8.78 -14.34 14.97
N GLU A 16 9.46 -15.26 14.28
CA GLU A 16 10.64 -14.92 13.50
C GLU A 16 10.30 -13.89 12.41
N PRO A 17 11.00 -12.73 12.36
CA PRO A 17 10.75 -11.73 11.33
C PRO A 17 11.30 -12.19 9.97
N TRP A 18 10.74 -11.63 8.91
CA TRP A 18 11.20 -11.89 7.55
C TRP A 18 11.35 -10.60 6.73
N SER A 19 12.21 -10.66 5.72
CA SER A 19 12.50 -9.50 4.86
C SER A 19 11.49 -9.39 3.73
N ILE A 20 10.86 -8.22 3.60
CA ILE A 20 9.95 -7.90 2.49
C ILE A 20 10.69 -7.63 1.19
N ALA A 21 11.89 -7.03 1.27
CA ALA A 21 12.71 -6.75 0.12
C ALA A 21 13.65 -7.91 -0.22
N GLY A 22 14.03 -8.73 0.77
CA GLY A 22 14.97 -9.83 0.57
C GLY A 22 16.23 -9.36 -0.16
N ASP A 23 16.48 -9.95 -1.33
CA ASP A 23 17.60 -9.64 -2.23
C ASP A 23 17.22 -8.67 -3.38
N ILE A 24 16.03 -8.06 -3.35
CA ILE A 24 15.60 -7.09 -4.35
C ILE A 24 16.49 -5.85 -4.28
N GLU A 25 17.11 -5.50 -5.41
CA GLU A 25 17.95 -4.32 -5.55
C GLU A 25 17.15 -3.02 -5.27
N GLY A 26 17.75 -2.15 -4.46
CA GLY A 26 17.18 -0.86 -4.06
C GLY A 26 16.94 -0.76 -2.55
N GLU A 27 16.62 0.45 -2.08
CA GLU A 27 16.34 0.74 -0.68
C GLU A 27 14.83 0.69 -0.42
N TRP A 28 14.21 -0.42 -0.82
CA TRP A 28 12.76 -0.58 -0.78
C TRP A 28 12.23 -0.65 0.65
N ALA A 29 11.29 0.23 0.98
CA ALA A 29 10.49 0.15 2.19
C ALA A 29 9.06 0.62 1.94
N ALA A 30 8.14 0.22 2.84
CA ALA A 30 6.77 0.68 2.78
C ALA A 30 6.70 2.18 3.07
N SER A 31 5.88 2.92 2.32
CA SER A 31 5.81 4.39 2.41
C SER A 31 4.45 4.94 2.02
N GLY A 32 3.98 5.98 2.73
CA GLY A 32 2.69 6.65 2.52
C GLY A 32 1.86 6.79 3.80
N ILE A 33 0.58 7.14 3.68
CA ILE A 33 -0.30 7.46 4.84
C ILE A 33 -1.27 6.31 5.16
N ARG A 34 -1.59 5.46 4.16
CA ARG A 34 -2.37 4.21 4.29
C ARG A 34 -1.71 3.16 3.40
N ILE A 35 -0.61 2.62 3.89
CA ILE A 35 0.37 1.88 3.08
C ILE A 35 0.04 0.41 2.92
N SER A 36 -0.96 -0.11 3.64
CA SER A 36 -1.27 -1.53 3.63
C SER A 36 -2.77 -1.82 3.68
N ASP A 37 -3.18 -2.89 3.02
CA ASP A 37 -4.51 -3.50 3.15
C ASP A 37 -4.43 -5.00 2.80
N GLU A 38 -5.55 -5.70 2.90
CA GLU A 38 -5.68 -7.12 2.61
C GLU A 38 -6.94 -7.42 1.79
N ASP A 39 -6.89 -8.47 0.97
CA ASP A 39 -8.08 -9.03 0.33
C ASP A 39 -8.64 -10.24 1.09
N SER A 40 -9.77 -10.77 0.64
CA SER A 40 -10.45 -11.90 1.28
C SER A 40 -9.68 -13.23 1.18
N SER A 41 -8.64 -13.31 0.36
CA SER A 41 -7.76 -14.48 0.30
C SER A 41 -6.66 -14.45 1.37
N GLY A 42 -6.52 -13.32 2.08
CA GLY A 42 -5.45 -13.09 3.04
C GLY A 42 -4.15 -12.58 2.39
N ALA A 43 -4.19 -12.21 1.10
CA ALA A 43 -3.06 -11.55 0.46
C ALA A 43 -2.90 -10.13 1.02
N MET A 44 -1.67 -9.78 1.38
CA MET A 44 -1.32 -8.49 1.98
C MET A 44 -0.69 -7.59 0.92
N TYR A 45 -1.19 -6.36 0.81
CA TYR A 45 -0.72 -5.36 -0.13
C TYR A 45 0.07 -4.31 0.63
N LEU A 46 1.25 -3.92 0.12
CA LEU A 46 2.11 -2.87 0.69
C LEU A 46 2.48 -1.85 -0.40
N LEU A 47 2.28 -0.56 -0.15
CA LEU A 47 2.78 0.52 -0.99
C LEU A 47 4.28 0.74 -0.71
N MET A 48 5.10 0.59 -1.73
CA MET A 48 6.56 0.45 -1.62
C MET A 48 7.29 1.56 -2.36
N ASN A 49 8.36 2.05 -1.75
CA ASN A 49 9.21 3.13 -2.27
C ASN A 49 10.68 2.68 -2.31
N PRO A 50 11.37 2.79 -3.46
CA PRO A 50 12.75 2.31 -3.65
C PRO A 50 13.82 3.11 -2.91
N GLU A 51 13.46 4.23 -2.29
CA GLU A 51 14.37 5.16 -1.64
C GLU A 51 14.09 5.31 -0.14
N ALA A 52 13.11 4.59 0.40
CA ALA A 52 12.57 4.85 1.74
C ALA A 52 13.28 4.09 2.87
N ALA A 53 13.99 2.99 2.61
CA ALA A 53 14.52 2.14 3.68
C ALA A 53 15.57 2.84 4.57
N ASN A 54 16.40 3.71 3.98
CA ASN A 54 17.52 4.37 4.67
C ASN A 54 17.47 5.90 4.59
N THR A 55 16.32 6.48 4.21
CA THR A 55 16.16 7.93 4.10
C THR A 55 15.13 8.43 5.11
N ASP A 56 15.55 9.33 6.00
CA ASP A 56 14.67 9.96 6.98
C ASP A 56 13.54 10.75 6.28
N GLY A 57 12.35 10.75 6.89
CA GLY A 57 11.16 11.41 6.34
C GLY A 57 10.42 10.67 5.21
N LYS A 58 11.07 9.73 4.51
CA LYS A 58 10.47 9.05 3.35
C LYS A 58 9.38 8.01 3.67
N HIS A 59 9.11 7.72 4.94
CA HIS A 59 8.07 6.77 5.34
C HIS A 59 6.63 7.23 4.99
N ASN A 60 6.42 8.52 4.68
CA ASN A 60 5.08 9.05 4.32
C ASN A 60 4.97 9.56 2.87
N GLU A 61 6.01 9.40 2.05
CA GLU A 61 6.05 9.97 0.69
C GLU A 61 5.26 9.17 -0.34
N GLY A 62 4.84 7.94 0.00
CA GLY A 62 4.21 7.06 -0.96
C GLY A 62 5.24 6.34 -1.82
N GLY A 63 4.82 5.74 -2.93
CA GLY A 63 5.73 4.99 -3.79
C GLY A 63 5.16 4.64 -5.17
N PRO A 64 6.02 4.13 -6.07
CA PRO A 64 5.63 3.79 -7.43
C PRO A 64 5.11 2.36 -7.60
N GLU A 65 5.15 1.53 -6.55
CA GLU A 65 4.72 0.13 -6.64
C GLU A 65 3.88 -0.30 -5.45
N VAL A 66 2.94 -1.22 -5.70
CA VAL A 66 2.29 -2.01 -4.65
C VAL A 66 2.78 -3.44 -4.72
N TRP A 67 3.31 -3.95 -3.63
CA TRP A 67 3.78 -5.32 -3.51
C TRP A 67 2.73 -6.17 -2.82
N VAL A 68 2.47 -7.36 -3.36
CA VAL A 68 1.47 -8.29 -2.86
C VAL A 68 2.17 -9.53 -2.31
N PHE A 69 1.88 -9.87 -1.07
CA PHE A 69 2.50 -10.96 -0.34
C PHE A 69 1.48 -11.99 0.13
N ASP A 70 1.91 -13.25 0.17
CA ASP A 70 1.28 -14.26 1.02
C ASP A 70 2.00 -14.25 2.38
N PRO A 71 1.34 -13.78 3.46
CA PRO A 71 1.96 -13.73 4.78
C PRO A 71 2.14 -15.11 5.42
N GLY A 72 1.38 -16.13 5.00
CA GLY A 72 1.48 -17.49 5.51
C GLY A 72 2.70 -18.23 4.95
N THR A 73 3.00 -18.04 3.67
CA THR A 73 4.20 -18.60 3.03
C THR A 73 5.40 -17.66 3.02
N GLN A 74 5.23 -16.41 3.44
CA GLN A 74 6.25 -15.35 3.44
C GLN A 74 6.83 -15.09 2.04
N THR A 75 5.97 -15.11 1.02
CA THR A 75 6.39 -14.99 -0.38
C THR A 75 5.84 -13.72 -1.03
N LEU A 76 6.67 -13.07 -1.85
CA LEU A 76 6.24 -12.02 -2.76
C LEU A 76 5.50 -12.64 -3.95
N LEU A 77 4.19 -12.40 -4.03
CA LEU A 77 3.34 -12.91 -5.10
C LEU A 77 3.43 -12.04 -6.35
N ARG A 78 3.39 -10.71 -6.17
CA ARG A 78 3.36 -9.74 -7.27
C ARG A 78 3.99 -8.41 -6.89
N ARG A 79 4.50 -7.70 -7.90
CA ARG A 79 4.81 -6.27 -7.85
C ARG A 79 3.95 -5.59 -8.90
N ILE A 80 3.09 -4.67 -8.46
CA ILE A 80 2.18 -3.92 -9.31
C ILE A 80 2.80 -2.55 -9.52
N ALA A 81 3.25 -2.27 -10.74
CA ALA A 81 3.72 -0.95 -11.13
C ALA A 81 2.52 0.00 -11.26
N LEU A 82 2.58 1.12 -10.56
CA LEU A 82 1.55 2.14 -10.62
C LEU A 82 1.71 2.98 -11.89
N GLN A 83 0.62 3.55 -12.41
CA GLN A 83 0.73 4.45 -13.57
C GLN A 83 1.31 5.80 -13.12
N GLU A 84 0.97 6.22 -11.90
CA GLU A 84 1.50 7.40 -11.23
C GLU A 84 1.93 7.09 -9.79
N TRP A 85 2.54 8.08 -9.13
CA TRP A 85 2.99 7.92 -7.75
C TRP A 85 1.80 7.76 -6.80
N GLY A 86 1.79 6.70 -5.98
CA GLY A 86 0.72 6.43 -5.02
C GLY A 86 1.07 6.94 -3.63
N LEU A 87 0.07 7.43 -2.88
CA LEU A 87 0.16 7.90 -1.49
C LEU A 87 -0.52 6.96 -0.48
N SER A 88 -1.59 6.31 -0.93
CA SER A 88 -2.43 5.43 -0.11
C SER A 88 -3.10 4.39 -0.97
N ILE A 89 -3.40 3.25 -0.36
CA ILE A 89 -4.13 2.16 -1.00
C ILE A 89 -5.36 1.73 -0.19
N ALA A 90 -6.32 1.14 -0.90
CA ALA A 90 -7.43 0.39 -0.32
C ALA A 90 -7.78 -0.79 -1.23
N VAL A 91 -8.09 -1.95 -0.64
CA VAL A 91 -8.41 -3.18 -1.37
C VAL A 91 -9.79 -3.68 -0.95
N SER A 92 -10.65 -3.93 -1.94
CA SER A 92 -11.99 -4.46 -1.69
C SER A 92 -11.93 -5.97 -1.38
N ARG A 93 -12.79 -6.46 -0.47
CA ARG A 93 -12.84 -7.88 -0.05
C ARG A 93 -13.91 -8.71 -0.78
N GLY A 94 -14.30 -8.29 -1.99
CA GLY A 94 -15.29 -8.99 -2.81
C GLY A 94 -14.70 -10.19 -3.58
N PRO A 95 -15.53 -11.00 -4.27
CA PRO A 95 -15.08 -12.14 -5.06
C PRO A 95 -14.19 -11.75 -6.25
N ASP A 96 -14.18 -10.47 -6.62
CA ASP A 96 -13.35 -9.88 -7.64
C ASP A 96 -12.70 -8.60 -7.06
N PRO A 97 -11.60 -8.76 -6.30
CA PRO A 97 -11.04 -7.65 -5.54
C PRO A 97 -10.45 -6.58 -6.46
N LYS A 98 -10.71 -5.33 -6.10
CA LYS A 98 -10.19 -4.14 -6.74
C LYS A 98 -9.30 -3.38 -5.76
N MET A 99 -8.24 -2.78 -6.29
CA MET A 99 -7.35 -1.93 -5.53
C MET A 99 -7.48 -0.50 -6.02
N LEU A 100 -7.67 0.43 -5.08
CA LEU A 100 -7.63 1.86 -5.32
C LEU A 100 -6.29 2.40 -4.83
N VAL A 101 -5.71 3.33 -5.60
CA VAL A 101 -4.47 4.02 -5.25
C VAL A 101 -4.67 5.52 -5.43
N THR A 102 -4.41 6.31 -4.39
CA THR A 102 -4.59 7.77 -4.45
C THR A 102 -3.26 8.45 -4.79
N ASN A 103 -3.26 9.38 -5.75
CA ASN A 103 -2.10 10.21 -6.08
C ASN A 103 -1.93 11.35 -5.04
N PRO A 104 -0.70 11.67 -4.57
CA PRO A 104 -0.48 12.70 -3.55
C PRO A 104 -0.63 14.15 -4.03
N VAL A 105 -0.64 14.39 -5.33
CA VAL A 105 -0.58 15.74 -5.92
C VAL A 105 -1.95 16.22 -6.38
N ASP A 106 -2.62 15.45 -7.23
CA ASP A 106 -3.91 15.81 -7.84
C ASP A 106 -5.09 15.06 -7.18
N MET A 107 -4.81 14.29 -6.13
CA MET A 107 -5.76 13.46 -5.38
C MET A 107 -6.55 12.47 -6.26
N SER A 108 -6.16 12.28 -7.51
CA SER A 108 -6.80 11.32 -8.41
C SER A 108 -6.64 9.90 -7.87
N VAL A 109 -7.53 9.01 -8.31
CA VAL A 109 -7.54 7.63 -7.85
C VAL A 109 -7.37 6.68 -9.03
N GLU A 110 -6.32 5.88 -9.00
CA GLU A 110 -6.13 4.79 -9.93
C GLU A 110 -6.86 3.54 -9.42
N LEU A 111 -7.52 2.84 -10.34
CA LEU A 111 -8.24 1.60 -10.07
C LEU A 111 -7.53 0.46 -10.78
N TYR A 112 -7.25 -0.59 -10.03
CA TYR A 112 -6.60 -1.81 -10.49
C TYR A 112 -7.46 -3.04 -10.21
N ASP A 113 -7.29 -4.05 -11.05
CA ASP A 113 -7.66 -5.40 -10.69
C ASP A 113 -6.65 -5.94 -9.66
N ALA A 114 -7.09 -6.24 -8.43
CA ALA A 114 -6.15 -6.59 -7.37
C ALA A 114 -5.57 -8.00 -7.57
N THR A 115 -6.27 -8.89 -8.27
CA THR A 115 -5.84 -10.27 -8.54
C THR A 115 -4.77 -10.33 -9.63
N THR A 116 -4.87 -9.52 -10.66
CA THR A 116 -3.92 -9.53 -11.79
C THR A 116 -2.87 -8.44 -11.67
N GLY A 117 -3.21 -7.31 -11.04
CA GLY A 117 -2.41 -6.09 -11.06
C GLY A 117 -2.66 -5.21 -12.28
N ASP A 118 -3.64 -5.56 -13.12
CA ASP A 118 -3.93 -4.80 -14.33
C ASP A 118 -4.58 -3.45 -13.99
N PHE A 119 -4.07 -2.39 -14.61
CA PHE A 119 -4.70 -1.07 -14.53
C PHE A 119 -6.04 -1.07 -15.27
N ILE A 120 -7.08 -0.57 -14.61
CA ILE A 120 -8.43 -0.48 -15.17
C ILE A 120 -8.72 0.95 -15.65
N ARG A 121 -8.55 1.95 -14.78
CA ARG A 121 -8.82 3.37 -15.09
C ARG A 121 -8.27 4.30 -14.02
N LYS A 122 -8.10 5.57 -14.40
CA LYS A 122 -7.90 6.71 -13.50
C LYS A 122 -9.24 7.42 -13.26
N LEU A 123 -9.47 7.86 -12.03
CA LEU A 123 -10.57 8.69 -11.60
C LEU A 123 -10.01 10.07 -11.26
N SER A 124 -10.36 11.07 -12.05
CA SER A 124 -10.02 12.48 -11.81
C SER A 124 -11.29 13.31 -11.81
N ASP A 125 -11.18 14.55 -11.33
CA ASP A 125 -12.25 15.55 -11.42
C ASP A 125 -13.58 15.13 -10.75
N ILE A 126 -13.51 14.31 -9.70
CA ILE A 126 -14.67 13.85 -8.90
C ILE A 126 -14.85 14.65 -7.59
N GLY A 127 -14.15 15.77 -7.43
CA GLY A 127 -14.24 16.64 -6.24
C GLY A 127 -13.52 16.07 -5.00
N GLN A 128 -12.52 15.23 -5.22
CA GLN A 128 -11.72 14.54 -4.20
C GLN A 128 -10.52 15.37 -3.67
N GLU A 129 -10.36 16.60 -4.17
CA GLU A 129 -9.39 17.57 -3.66
C GLU A 129 -9.62 17.82 -2.17
N THR A 130 -8.55 17.98 -1.39
CA THR A 130 -8.64 18.23 0.06
C THR A 130 -9.49 19.50 0.30
N PRO A 131 -10.68 19.40 0.93
CA PRO A 131 -11.52 20.56 1.11
C PRO A 131 -10.89 21.48 2.15
N LEU A 132 -10.43 22.66 1.74
CA LEU A 132 -10.08 23.74 2.65
C LEU A 132 -11.30 24.62 2.86
N TYR A 133 -11.91 24.53 4.05
CA TYR A 133 -13.02 25.38 4.44
C TYR A 133 -12.49 26.55 5.28
N LEU A 134 -12.58 27.77 4.76
CA LEU A 134 -12.24 29.00 5.49
C LEU A 134 -13.52 29.76 5.82
N TYR A 135 -13.66 30.18 7.07
CA TYR A 135 -14.69 31.14 7.48
C TYR A 135 -14.02 32.37 8.11
N PRO A 136 -14.56 33.58 7.88
CA PRO A 136 -14.02 34.79 8.50
C PRO A 136 -14.23 34.77 10.01
N ALA A 137 -13.24 35.23 10.77
CA ALA A 137 -13.42 35.54 12.18
C ALA A 137 -14.44 36.69 12.32
N LEU A 138 -15.39 36.52 13.24
CA LEU A 138 -16.35 37.56 13.64
C LEU A 138 -15.63 38.74 14.33
#